data_AF-A0A9C9KSL4-F1
#
_entry.id   AF-A0A9C9KSL4-F1
#
_cell.length_a   1.000
_cell.length_b   1.000
_cell.length_c   1.000
_cell.angle_alpha   90.00
_cell.angle_beta   90.00
_cell.angle_gamma   90.00
#
_symmetry.space_group_name_H-M   'P 1'
#
loop_
_entity.id
_entity.type
_entity.pdbx_description
1 polymer ?
#
loop_
_entity_poly.entity_id
_entity_poly.type
_entity_poly.pdbx_seq_one_letter_code
_entity_poly.pdbx_strand_id
1 'polypeptide(L)' 'MQNAKDAARQIIDHLPEQATWDDIMYELYVKQKIETGLKAADEGRTVSHQEAKKRLLGNAD' A
#
# COMPACT_ATOMS: atom_id res chain seq x y z
N MET A 1 -6.95 -8.59 -14.11
CA MET A 1 -6.78 -8.17 -12.70
C MET A 1 -7.37 -9.24 -11.82
N GLN A 2 -6.63 -9.68 -10.82
CA GLN A 2 -7.16 -10.50 -9.75
C GLN A 2 -8.16 -9.67 -8.93
N ASN A 3 -9.27 -10.26 -8.46
CA ASN A 3 -10.19 -9.54 -7.57
C ASN A 3 -9.62 -9.50 -6.14
N ALA A 4 -10.16 -8.61 -5.30
CA ALA A 4 -9.65 -8.41 -3.94
C ALA A 4 -9.68 -9.69 -3.08
N LYS A 5 -10.67 -10.57 -3.29
CA LYS A 5 -10.79 -11.83 -2.54
C LYS A 5 -9.68 -12.81 -2.88
N ASP A 6 -9.37 -12.96 -4.17
CA ASP A 6 -8.32 -13.86 -4.61
C ASP A 6 -6.93 -13.34 -4.20
N ALA A 7 -6.72 -12.02 -4.24
CA ALA A 7 -5.49 -11.39 -3.77
C ALA A 7 -5.29 -11.57 -2.26
N ALA A 8 -6.36 -11.39 -1.47
CA ALA A 8 -6.33 -11.64 -0.03
C ALA A 8 -6.00 -13.10 0.31
N ARG A 9 -6.59 -14.06 -0.43
CA ARG A 9 -6.27 -15.48 -0.25
C ARG A 9 -4.79 -15.76 -0.50
N GLN A 10 -4.23 -15.25 -1.59
CA GLN A 10 -2.81 -15.43 -1.86
C GLN A 10 -1.94 -14.85 -0.76
N ILE A 11 -2.25 -13.66 -0.23
CA ILE A 11 -1.50 -13.09 0.89
C ILE A 11 -1.52 -14.03 2.10
N ILE A 12 -2.72 -14.51 2.47
CA ILE A 12 -2.89 -15.43 3.60
C ILE A 12 -2.11 -16.73 3.38
N ASP A 13 -2.16 -17.31 2.17
CA ASP A 13 -1.47 -18.56 1.83
C ASP A 13 0.07 -18.45 1.90
N HIS A 14 0.65 -17.24 1.83
CA HIS A 14 2.09 -17.02 1.94
C HIS A 14 2.55 -16.64 3.35
N LEU A 15 1.62 -16.37 4.27
CA LEU A 15 1.98 -16.04 5.64
C LEU A 15 2.39 -17.29 6.41
N PRO A 16 3.31 -17.16 7.37
CA PRO A 16 3.71 -18.29 8.19
C PRO A 16 2.58 -18.69 9.14
N GLU A 17 2.53 -19.96 9.56
CA GLU A 17 1.47 -20.51 10.43
C GLU A 17 1.31 -19.76 11.77
N GLN A 18 2.40 -19.16 12.28
CA GLN A 18 2.38 -18.34 13.49
C GLN A 18 1.94 -16.87 13.27
N ALA A 19 1.55 -16.49 12.05
CA ALA A 19 1.12 -15.14 11.75
C ALA A 19 -0.08 -14.75 12.63
N THR A 20 -0.01 -13.53 13.14
CA THR A 20 -1.05 -12.94 13.96
C THR A 20 -2.09 -12.24 13.10
N TRP A 21 -3.21 -11.85 13.72
CA TRP A 21 -4.19 -10.98 13.06
C TRP A 21 -3.59 -9.65 12.61
N ASP A 22 -2.64 -9.10 13.35
CA ASP A 22 -1.97 -7.85 12.99
C ASP A 22 -1.11 -8.03 11.74
N ASP A 23 -0.42 -9.16 11.59
CA ASP A 23 0.38 -9.47 10.40
C ASP A 23 -0.51 -9.61 9.16
N ILE A 24 -1.62 -10.34 9.27
CA ILE A 24 -2.59 -10.51 8.17
C ILE A 24 -3.14 -9.15 7.75
N MET A 25 -3.58 -8.34 8.71
CA MET A 25 -4.16 -7.03 8.42
C MET A 25 -3.13 -6.06 7.83
N TYR A 26 -1.89 -6.11 8.31
CA TYR A 26 -0.79 -5.31 7.77
C TYR A 26 -0.54 -5.63 6.29
N GLU A 27 -0.38 -6.90 5.95
CA GLU A 27 -0.08 -7.32 4.57
C GLU A 27 -1.21 -6.97 3.60
N LEU A 28 -2.47 -7.19 4.01
CA LEU A 28 -3.64 -6.80 3.23
C LEU A 28 -3.68 -5.28 2.99
N TYR A 29 -3.41 -4.49 4.03
CA TYR A 29 -3.41 -3.03 3.94
C TYR A 29 -2.28 -2.50 3.04
N VAL A 30 -1.07 -3.04 3.20
CA VAL A 30 0.09 -2.66 2.36
C VAL A 30 -0.20 -2.97 0.90
N LYS A 31 -0.71 -4.16 0.58
CA LYS A 31 -1.11 -4.52 -0.78
C LYS A 31 -2.11 -3.52 -1.37
N GLN A 32 -3.18 -3.23 -0.63
CA GLN A 32 -4.20 -2.28 -1.06
C GLN A 32 -3.62 -0.88 -1.30
N LYS A 33 -2.73 -0.40 -0.43
CA LYS A 33 -2.09 0.91 -0.58
C LYS A 33 -1.19 0.98 -1.79
N ILE A 34 -0.44 -0.07 -2.09
CA ILE A 34 0.40 -0.16 -3.30
C ILE A 34 -0.49 -0.10 -4.55
N GLU A 35 -1.52 -0.94 -4.64
CA GLU A 35 -2.41 -0.95 -5.80
C GLU A 35 -3.11 0.41 -6.02
N THR A 36 -3.54 1.05 -4.93
CA THR A 36 -4.13 2.38 -4.97
C THR A 36 -3.11 3.43 -5.43
N GLY A 37 -1.87 3.35 -4.96
CA GLY A 37 -0.78 4.25 -5.33
C GLY A 37 -0.36 4.11 -6.80
N LEU A 38 -0.25 2.87 -7.28
CA LEU A 38 0.03 2.57 -8.69
C LEU A 38 -1.06 3.14 -9.60
N LYS A 39 -2.33 2.88 -9.28
CA LYS A 39 -3.46 3.45 -10.03
C LYS A 39 -3.43 4.99 -10.02
N ALA A 40 -3.13 5.61 -8.88
CA ALA A 40 -3.00 7.06 -8.79
C ALA A 40 -1.87 7.59 -9.68
N ALA A 41 -0.73 6.88 -9.73
CA ALA A 41 0.39 7.24 -10.58
C ALA A 41 0.03 7.14 -12.07
N ASP A 42 -0.63 6.06 -12.47
CA ASP A 42 -1.09 5.85 -13.85
C ASP A 42 -2.11 6.93 -14.29
N GLU A 43 -2.95 7.39 -13.36
CA GLU A 43 -3.89 8.51 -13.55
C GLU A 43 -3.22 9.90 -13.51
N GLY A 44 -1.90 9.97 -13.34
CA GLY A 44 -1.16 11.23 -13.25
C GLY A 44 -1.37 12.00 -11.93
N ARG A 45 -1.98 11.38 -10.91
CA ARG A 45 -2.16 11.96 -9.56
C ARG A 45 -0.87 11.89 -8.75
N THR A 46 0.20 12.42 -9.32
CA THR A 46 1.54 12.50 -8.71
C THR A 46 1.90 13.97 -8.45
N VAL A 47 2.97 14.18 -7.69
CA VAL A 47 3.54 15.51 -7.46
C VAL A 47 5.03 15.49 -7.77
N SER A 48 5.60 16.65 -8.06
CA SER A 48 7.05 16.76 -8.21
C SER A 48 7.77 16.43 -6.91
N HIS A 49 9.04 16.00 -7.01
CA HIS A 49 9.88 15.72 -5.84
C HIS A 49 9.98 16.91 -4.87
N GLN A 50 10.04 18.13 -5.41
CA GLN A 50 10.11 19.35 -4.60
C GLN A 50 8.83 19.57 -3.79
N GLU A 51 7.67 19.37 -4.41
CA GLU A 51 6.37 19.46 -3.75
C GLU A 51 6.21 18.35 -2.69
N ALA A 52 6.68 17.12 -2.98
CA ALA A 52 6.65 16.01 -2.02
C ALA A 52 7.48 16.34 -0.77
N LYS A 53 8.70 16.87 -0.94
CA LYS A 53 9.55 17.33 0.16
C LYS A 53 8.87 18.41 1.00
N LYS A 54 8.26 19.40 0.35
CA LYS A 54 7.54 20.48 1.04
C LYS A 54 6.42 19.94 1.92
N ARG A 55 5.64 18.96 1.45
CA ARG A 55 4.53 18.36 2.22
C ARG A 55 5.01 17.51 3.40
N LEU A 56 6.09 16.76 3.23
CA LEU A 56 6.59 15.83 4.24
C LEU A 56 7.46 16.50 5.30
N LEU A 57 8.20 17.55 4.93
CA LEU A 57 9.22 18.18 5.77
C LEU A 57 8.89 19.64 6.13
N GLY A 58 7.94 20.27 5.45
CA GLY A 58 7.67 21.72 5.55
C GLY A 58 6.96 22.19 6.83
N ASN A 59 6.89 21.35 7.87
CA ASN A 59 6.41 21.71 9.20
C ASN A 59 7.50 21.52 10.28
N ALA A 60 8.76 21.35 9.90
CA ALA A 60 9.88 21.29 10.83
C ALA A 60 10.54 22.67 10.95
N ASP A 61 9.85 23.60 11.59
CA ASP A 61 10.43 24.85 12.12
C ASP A 61 10.57 24.75 13.64
#